data_AF-A0A929VLP9-F1
#
_entry.id   AF-A0A929VLP9-F1
#
_cell.length_a   1.000
_cell.length_b   1.000
_cell.length_c   1.000
_cell.angle_alpha   90.00
_cell.angle_beta   90.00
_cell.angle_gamma   90.00
#
_symmetry.space_group_name_H-M   'P 1'
#
loop_
_entity.id
_entity.type
_entity.pdbx_description
1 polymer ?
#
loop_
_entity_poly.entity_id
_entity_poly.type
_entity_poly.pdbx_seq_one_letter_code
_entity_poly.pdbx_strand_id
1 'polypeptide(L)'
;MKLIKGYWKSKGKRPTGYEKDRTLYDKPPNGDYVASYIDDLIVRVDIDDYDHKTGELVNPINGEPRSESIIKYLNDNGYEYILIRTENGVHIIMLKPKGFEIPKNRINWYCALGINIEVHVNNVHEPIVVNGNKRKIEKGDIENAHIDELPSGLFPVQAYKQSKFSMKFDSGDRNNQISK
;
A
#
# COMPACT_ATOMS: atom_id res chain seq x y z
N MET A 1 -4.29 -15.00 -10.03
CA MET A 1 -4.34 -14.04 -11.17
C MET A 1 -2.97 -13.43 -11.38
N LYS A 2 -2.63 -13.00 -12.59
CA LYS A 2 -1.35 -12.31 -12.86
C LYS A 2 -1.46 -10.85 -12.42
N LEU A 3 -0.57 -10.38 -11.54
CA LEU A 3 -0.49 -8.98 -11.11
C LEU A 3 0.65 -8.21 -11.76
N ILE A 4 1.75 -8.89 -12.09
CA ILE A 4 2.97 -8.29 -12.62
C ILE A 4 2.86 -8.18 -14.14
N LYS A 5 3.10 -6.99 -14.70
CA LYS A 5 3.22 -6.81 -16.17
C LYS A 5 4.61 -7.19 -16.69
N GLY A 6 5.64 -7.01 -15.86
CA GLY A 6 7.01 -7.44 -16.13
C GLY A 6 7.98 -6.88 -15.09
N TYR A 7 9.27 -6.96 -15.36
CA TYR A 7 10.33 -6.57 -14.44
C TYR A 7 11.23 -5.52 -15.07
N TRP A 8 11.78 -4.63 -14.25
CA TRP A 8 12.83 -3.70 -14.65
C TRP A 8 14.09 -3.94 -13.82
N LYS A 9 15.26 -3.83 -14.45
CA LYS A 9 16.53 -3.73 -13.72
C LYS A 9 16.51 -2.49 -12.82
N SER A 10 17.07 -2.62 -11.62
CA SER A 10 17.19 -1.53 -10.67
C SER A 10 18.62 -1.38 -10.15
N LYS A 11 18.87 -0.25 -9.48
CA LYS A 11 20.02 -0.06 -8.60
C LYS A 11 19.47 0.25 -7.22
N GLY A 12 19.57 -0.69 -6.30
CA GLY A 12 18.83 -0.66 -5.05
C GLY A 12 17.32 -0.65 -5.30
N LYS A 13 16.60 0.26 -4.63
CA LYS A 13 15.12 0.32 -4.65
C LYS A 13 14.52 0.97 -5.92
N ARG A 14 15.34 1.49 -6.85
CA ARG A 14 14.85 2.31 -7.98
C ARG A 14 15.22 1.71 -9.34
N PRO A 15 14.28 1.65 -10.31
CA PRO A 15 14.58 1.25 -11.68
C PRO A 15 15.69 2.11 -12.29
N THR A 16 16.56 1.50 -13.09
CA THR A 16 17.63 2.22 -13.81
C THR A 16 17.08 2.92 -15.05
N GLY A 17 17.52 4.16 -15.30
CA GLY A 17 17.16 4.93 -16.49
C GLY A 17 15.76 5.58 -16.44
N TYR A 18 15.47 6.37 -17.47
CA TYR A 18 14.17 7.00 -17.67
C TYR A 18 13.13 5.97 -18.10
N GLU A 19 11.89 6.15 -17.66
CA GLU A 19 10.80 5.19 -17.89
C GLU A 19 10.61 4.82 -19.37
N LYS A 20 10.66 5.81 -20.26
CA LYS A 20 10.58 5.62 -21.72
C LYS A 20 11.68 4.76 -22.34
N ASP A 21 12.82 4.64 -21.66
CA ASP A 21 14.02 3.96 -22.15
C ASP A 21 14.24 2.60 -21.46
N ARG A 22 13.36 2.21 -20.52
CA ARG A 22 13.48 0.94 -19.78
C ARG A 22 13.03 -0.23 -20.63
N THR A 23 13.86 -1.27 -20.69
CA THR A 23 13.43 -2.58 -21.16
C THR A 23 12.60 -3.27 -20.09
N LEU A 24 11.32 -3.53 -20.37
CA LEU A 24 10.47 -4.38 -19.54
C LEU A 24 10.76 -5.85 -19.88
N TYR A 25 11.21 -6.62 -18.89
CA TYR A 25 11.53 -8.03 -19.05
C TYR A 25 10.34 -8.90 -18.64
N ASP A 26 10.08 -9.99 -19.35
CA ASP A 26 9.02 -10.95 -18.99
C ASP A 26 9.38 -11.85 -17.80
N LYS A 27 10.68 -11.95 -17.49
CA LYS A 27 11.22 -12.74 -16.38
C LYS A 27 12.15 -11.87 -15.53
N PRO A 28 12.33 -12.20 -14.22
CA PRO A 28 13.25 -11.48 -13.36
C PRO A 28 14.67 -11.43 -13.97
N PRO A 29 15.26 -10.24 -14.17
CA PRO A 29 16.63 -10.12 -14.64
C PRO A 29 17.63 -10.43 -13.52
N ASN A 30 18.87 -10.74 -13.89
CA ASN A 30 19.95 -10.92 -12.92
C ASN A 30 20.27 -9.60 -12.18
N GLY A 31 20.60 -9.71 -10.89
CA GLY A 31 20.94 -8.57 -10.03
C GLY A 31 19.73 -7.94 -9.35
N ASP A 32 19.82 -6.65 -9.05
CA ASP A 32 18.72 -5.88 -8.48
C ASP A 32 17.61 -5.67 -9.51
N TYR A 33 16.36 -5.88 -9.09
CA TYR A 33 15.21 -5.63 -9.93
C TYR A 33 13.96 -5.26 -9.14
N VAL A 34 13.03 -4.62 -9.85
CA VAL A 34 11.67 -4.37 -9.39
C VAL A 34 10.68 -5.18 -10.21
N ALA A 35 9.61 -5.63 -9.58
CA ALA A 35 8.40 -6.09 -10.27
C ALA A 35 7.50 -4.89 -10.56
N SER A 36 7.08 -4.72 -11.80
CA SER A 36 6.11 -3.68 -12.19
C SER A 36 4.73 -4.30 -12.31
N TYR A 37 3.74 -3.70 -11.65
CA TYR A 37 2.37 -4.20 -11.68
C TYR A 37 1.62 -3.78 -12.95
N ILE A 38 0.60 -4.53 -13.30
CA ILE A 38 -0.38 -4.15 -14.31
C ILE A 38 -1.02 -2.83 -13.89
N ASP A 39 -1.10 -1.89 -14.82
CA ASP A 39 -1.61 -0.55 -14.55
C ASP A 39 -3.09 -0.61 -14.17
N ASP A 40 -3.48 0.25 -13.23
CA ASP A 40 -4.87 0.39 -12.76
C ASP A 40 -5.51 -0.88 -12.13
N LEU A 41 -4.71 -1.89 -11.78
CA LEU A 41 -5.24 -3.13 -11.18
C LEU A 41 -5.17 -3.13 -9.65
N ILE A 42 -4.04 -2.68 -9.11
CA ILE A 42 -3.70 -2.84 -7.70
C ILE A 42 -3.60 -1.52 -6.96
N VAL A 43 -3.66 -1.63 -5.64
CA VAL A 43 -3.24 -0.61 -4.71
C VAL A 43 -2.15 -1.18 -3.83
N ARG A 44 -1.07 -0.41 -3.64
CA ARG A 44 -0.06 -0.69 -2.63
C ARG A 44 -0.26 0.27 -1.46
N VAL A 45 -0.50 -0.29 -0.28
CA VAL A 45 -0.44 0.43 0.99
C VAL A 45 0.98 0.29 1.53
N ASP A 46 1.65 1.42 1.72
CA ASP A 46 3.01 1.53 2.24
C ASP A 46 2.95 2.17 3.63
N ILE A 47 3.61 1.54 4.59
CA ILE A 47 3.56 1.90 6.01
C ILE A 47 4.98 1.84 6.55
N ASP A 48 5.57 3.01 6.81
CA ASP A 48 6.85 3.15 7.51
C ASP A 48 6.63 3.25 9.02
N ASP A 49 6.74 2.12 9.72
CA ASP A 49 6.55 2.03 11.17
C ASP A 49 7.64 2.73 11.97
N TYR A 50 8.82 2.95 11.39
CA TYR A 50 9.98 3.53 12.07
C TYR A 50 10.47 4.81 11.42
N ASP A 51 10.88 5.78 12.24
CA ASP A 51 11.51 7.00 11.75
C ASP A 51 12.88 6.67 11.16
N HIS A 52 13.14 7.12 9.93
CA HIS A 52 14.37 6.78 9.20
C HIS A 52 15.66 7.34 9.83
N LYS A 53 15.55 8.34 10.71
CA LYS A 53 16.71 8.99 11.36
C LYS A 53 16.94 8.43 12.75
N THR A 54 15.88 8.26 13.53
CA THR A 54 15.99 7.85 14.95
C THR A 54 15.80 6.35 15.15
N GLY A 55 15.13 5.67 14.22
CA GLY A 55 14.74 4.26 14.37
C GLY A 55 13.60 4.06 15.37
N GLU A 56 12.99 5.13 15.88
CA GLU A 56 11.88 5.06 16.84
C GLU A 56 10.55 4.75 16.14
N LEU A 57 9.64 4.11 16.86
CA LEU A 57 8.30 3.82 16.36
C LEU A 57 7.50 5.11 16.08
N VAL A 58 6.95 5.19 14.89
CA VAL A 58 6.11 6.30 14.45
C VAL A 58 4.64 5.94 14.68
N ASN A 59 3.99 6.70 15.57
CA ASN A 59 2.58 6.55 15.94
C ASN A 59 2.20 5.08 16.28
N PRO A 60 2.88 4.44 17.24
CA PRO A 60 2.60 3.06 17.59
C PRO A 60 1.18 2.89 18.14
N ILE A 61 0.63 1.68 17.97
CA ILE A 61 -0.69 1.31 18.48
C ILE A 61 -0.47 0.25 19.55
N ASN A 62 -0.84 0.56 20.79
CA ASN A 62 -0.58 -0.30 21.96
C ASN A 62 0.91 -0.68 22.13
N GLY A 63 1.83 0.20 21.75
CA GLY A 63 3.27 -0.03 21.83
C GLY A 63 3.89 -0.79 20.64
N GLU A 64 3.07 -1.24 19.70
CA GLU A 64 3.50 -2.01 18.53
C GLU A 64 3.54 -1.15 17.24
N PRO A 65 4.29 -1.58 16.21
CA PRO A 65 4.21 -1.02 14.86
C PRO A 65 2.75 -0.90 14.40
N ARG A 66 2.39 0.24 13.79
CA ARG A 66 1.00 0.49 13.37
C ARG A 66 0.56 -0.43 12.23
N SER A 67 1.50 -0.92 11.43
CA SER A 67 1.23 -1.96 10.43
C SER A 67 0.67 -3.24 11.02
N GLU A 68 1.06 -3.63 12.24
CA GLU A 68 0.57 -4.85 12.90
C GLU A 68 -0.93 -4.77 13.20
N SER A 69 -1.44 -3.59 13.54
CA SER A 69 -2.88 -3.39 13.72
C SER A 69 -3.66 -3.53 12.41
N ILE A 70 -3.09 -3.09 11.29
CA ILE A 70 -3.68 -3.26 9.96
C ILE A 70 -3.63 -4.73 9.55
N ILE A 71 -2.50 -5.40 9.74
CA ILE A 71 -2.33 -6.84 9.47
C ILE A 71 -3.33 -7.66 10.29
N LYS A 72 -3.48 -7.34 11.59
CA LYS A 72 -4.45 -7.99 12.46
C LYS A 72 -5.88 -7.76 11.95
N TYR A 73 -6.25 -6.53 11.64
CA TYR A 73 -7.56 -6.22 11.07
C TYR A 73 -7.84 -7.03 9.80
N LEU A 74 -6.86 -7.11 8.88
CA LEU A 74 -7.03 -7.86 7.64
C LEU A 74 -7.22 -9.36 7.90
N ASN A 75 -6.40 -9.93 8.78
CA ASN A 75 -6.47 -11.36 9.13
C ASN A 75 -7.75 -11.71 9.90
N ASP A 76 -8.15 -10.91 10.89
CA ASP A 76 -9.36 -11.14 11.68
C ASP A 76 -10.63 -11.13 10.82
N ASN A 77 -10.62 -10.38 9.71
CA ASN A 77 -11.73 -10.28 8.76
C ASN A 77 -11.57 -11.21 7.55
N GLY A 78 -10.54 -12.07 7.53
CA GLY A 78 -10.35 -13.08 6.49
C GLY A 78 -9.95 -12.54 5.12
N TYR A 79 -9.34 -11.35 5.04
CA TYR A 79 -8.88 -10.80 3.77
C TYR A 79 -7.64 -11.52 3.25
N GLU A 80 -7.62 -11.74 1.94
CA GLU A 80 -6.47 -12.20 1.18
C GLU A 80 -5.70 -11.00 0.59
N TYR A 81 -4.39 -10.97 0.82
CA TYR A 81 -3.52 -9.86 0.41
C TYR A 81 -2.07 -10.35 0.35
N ILE A 82 -1.21 -9.59 -0.33
CA ILE A 82 0.24 -9.84 -0.29
C ILE A 82 0.87 -8.92 0.75
N LEU A 83 1.71 -9.49 1.62
CA LEU A 83 2.47 -8.76 2.63
C LEU A 83 3.97 -8.89 2.35
N ILE A 84 4.65 -7.75 2.24
CA ILE A 84 6.10 -7.68 2.03
C ILE A 84 6.69 -6.87 3.16
N ARG A 85 7.63 -7.46 3.92
CA ARG A 85 8.38 -6.74 4.94
C ARG A 85 9.47 -5.89 4.29
N THR A 86 9.53 -4.63 4.69
CA THR A 86 10.59 -3.70 4.30
C THR A 86 11.55 -3.50 5.46
N GLU A 87 12.57 -2.67 5.27
CA GLU A 87 13.51 -2.33 6.36
C GLU A 87 12.83 -1.59 7.51
N ASN A 88 11.83 -0.74 7.22
CA ASN A 88 11.22 0.17 8.18
C ASN A 88 9.71 -0.02 8.34
N GLY A 89 9.15 -1.11 7.84
CA GLY A 89 7.72 -1.37 7.93
C GLY A 89 7.26 -2.39 6.89
N VAL A 90 6.15 -2.09 6.20
CA VAL A 90 5.51 -3.06 5.30
C VAL A 90 4.94 -2.44 4.04
N HIS A 91 4.90 -3.24 2.98
CA HIS A 91 4.02 -3.01 1.84
C HIS A 91 2.91 -4.07 1.85
N ILE A 92 1.66 -3.63 1.68
CA ILE A 92 0.48 -4.47 1.51
C ILE A 92 -0.08 -4.24 0.11
N ILE A 93 -0.26 -5.31 -0.67
CA ILE A 93 -0.80 -5.25 -2.03
C ILE A 93 -2.20 -5.86 -2.05
N MET A 94 -3.17 -5.09 -2.54
CA MET A 94 -4.57 -5.47 -2.70
C MET A 94 -5.09 -4.97 -4.06
N LEU A 95 -6.27 -5.42 -4.48
CA LEU A 95 -6.93 -4.90 -5.69
C LEU A 95 -7.48 -3.50 -5.43
N LYS A 96 -7.54 -2.67 -6.48
CA LYS A 96 -8.27 -1.41 -6.41
C LYS A 96 -9.76 -1.70 -6.14
N PRO A 97 -10.39 -0.99 -5.19
CA PRO A 97 -11.80 -1.21 -4.89
C PRO A 97 -12.70 -0.68 -6.01
N LYS A 98 -13.66 -1.48 -6.49
CA LYS A 98 -14.54 -1.09 -7.61
C LYS A 98 -15.52 0.03 -7.25
N GLY A 99 -15.92 0.10 -5.98
CA GLY A 99 -16.88 1.08 -5.47
C GLY A 99 -16.27 2.38 -4.95
N PHE A 100 -14.94 2.52 -4.98
CA PHE A 100 -14.27 3.68 -4.40
C PHE A 100 -13.04 4.10 -5.22
N GLU A 101 -13.12 5.27 -5.86
CA GLU A 101 -12.02 5.74 -6.70
C GLU A 101 -10.86 6.29 -5.88
N ILE A 102 -9.66 5.78 -6.15
CA ILE A 102 -8.39 6.36 -5.69
C ILE A 102 -7.66 6.89 -6.94
N PRO A 103 -7.84 8.17 -7.31
CA PRO A 103 -7.44 8.67 -8.63
C PRO A 103 -5.94 8.94 -8.78
N LYS A 104 -5.21 9.04 -7.67
CA LYS A 104 -3.76 9.25 -7.66
C LYS A 104 -3.19 8.82 -6.32
N ASN A 105 -1.86 8.68 -6.27
CA ASN A 105 -1.13 8.40 -5.04
C ASN A 105 -1.52 9.40 -3.93
N ARG A 106 -1.58 8.89 -2.71
CA ARG A 106 -1.97 9.62 -1.49
C ARG A 106 -0.90 9.36 -0.45
N ILE A 107 -0.30 10.43 0.03
CA ILE A 107 0.80 10.41 0.99
C ILE A 107 0.27 10.92 2.33
N ASN A 108 0.79 10.40 3.44
CA ASN A 108 0.41 10.80 4.80
C ASN A 108 -1.09 10.72 5.07
N TRP A 109 -1.78 9.72 4.52
CA TRP A 109 -3.22 9.65 4.54
C TRP A 109 -3.70 8.86 5.79
N TYR A 110 -4.62 9.44 6.58
CA TYR A 110 -5.37 8.73 7.63
C TYR A 110 -6.56 7.93 7.10
N CYS A 111 -6.50 6.60 7.25
CA CYS A 111 -7.59 5.70 6.88
C CYS A 111 -8.70 5.66 7.94
N ALA A 112 -9.80 4.94 7.64
CA ALA A 112 -10.95 4.81 8.54
C ALA A 112 -10.64 4.13 9.87
N LEU A 113 -9.57 3.33 9.94
CA LEU A 113 -9.02 2.81 11.20
C LEU A 113 -8.28 3.88 12.04
N GLY A 114 -8.15 5.11 11.55
CA GLY A 114 -7.42 6.19 12.23
C GLY A 114 -5.91 6.07 12.12
N ILE A 115 -5.39 5.26 11.19
CA ILE A 115 -3.97 4.96 11.01
C ILE A 115 -3.42 5.72 9.81
N ASN A 116 -2.22 6.29 9.95
CA ASN A 116 -1.53 6.96 8.85
C ASN A 116 -0.84 5.94 7.92
N ILE A 117 -1.15 6.04 6.63
CA ILE A 117 -0.67 5.17 5.56
C ILE A 117 -0.31 5.99 4.31
N GLU A 118 0.55 5.45 3.46
CA GLU A 118 0.74 5.90 2.10
C GLU A 118 0.07 4.91 1.14
N VAL A 119 -0.55 5.44 0.08
CA VAL A 119 -1.28 4.63 -0.89
C VAL A 119 -0.83 4.98 -2.29
N HIS A 120 -0.36 3.97 -3.02
CA HIS A 120 0.13 4.07 -4.38
C HIS A 120 -0.77 3.29 -5.33
N VAL A 121 -1.19 3.95 -6.40
CA VAL A 121 -2.09 3.41 -7.44
C VAL A 121 -1.56 3.64 -8.85
N ASN A 122 -0.61 4.59 -9.03
CA ASN A 122 -0.04 4.93 -10.32
C ASN A 122 1.43 4.48 -10.39
N ASN A 123 1.81 3.86 -11.51
CA ASN A 123 3.17 3.38 -11.81
C ASN A 123 3.80 2.58 -10.66
N VAL A 124 2.99 1.73 -10.03
CA VAL A 124 3.40 0.95 -8.85
C VAL A 124 4.41 -0.11 -9.28
N HIS A 125 5.54 -0.13 -8.59
CA HIS A 125 6.56 -1.15 -8.72
C HIS A 125 7.10 -1.52 -7.34
N GLU A 126 7.44 -2.79 -7.19
CA GLU A 126 7.91 -3.37 -5.96
C GLU A 126 9.38 -3.79 -6.10
N PRO A 127 10.31 -3.23 -5.30
CA PRO A 127 11.68 -3.71 -5.27
C PRO A 127 11.72 -5.14 -4.71
N ILE A 128 12.04 -6.12 -5.54
CA ILE A 128 12.07 -7.53 -5.12
C ILE A 128 13.48 -7.91 -4.67
N VAL A 129 14.51 -7.46 -5.39
CA VAL A 129 15.92 -7.64 -5.01
C VAL A 129 16.58 -6.27 -4.90
N VAL A 130 17.17 -5.99 -3.74
CA VAL A 130 17.79 -4.71 -3.39
C VAL A 130 19.17 -4.97 -2.82
N ASN A 131 20.20 -4.44 -3.47
CA ASN A 131 21.61 -4.67 -3.13
C ASN A 131 21.94 -6.17 -2.99
N GLY A 132 21.41 -7.00 -3.89
CA GLY A 132 21.57 -8.46 -3.89
C GLY A 132 20.68 -9.21 -2.88
N ASN A 133 19.93 -8.51 -2.01
CA ASN A 133 19.06 -9.13 -1.03
C ASN A 133 17.62 -9.19 -1.53
N LYS A 134 17.05 -10.40 -1.56
CA LYS A 134 15.64 -10.60 -1.91
C LYS A 134 14.74 -10.22 -0.72
N ARG A 135 13.73 -9.38 -0.96
CA ARG A 135 12.72 -9.04 0.06
C ARG A 135 11.93 -10.27 0.47
N LYS A 136 11.58 -10.31 1.75
CA LYS A 136 10.73 -11.37 2.32
C LYS A 136 9.26 -11.05 2.04
N ILE A 137 8.64 -11.88 1.21
CA ILE A 137 7.18 -11.95 1.09
C ILE A 137 6.72 -12.82 2.26
N GLU A 138 5.96 -12.24 3.19
CA GLU A 138 5.51 -12.91 4.41
C GLU A 138 4.15 -13.60 4.24
N LYS A 139 3.30 -13.04 3.38
CA LYS A 139 2.00 -13.61 3.01
C LYS A 139 1.71 -13.36 1.53
N GLY A 140 1.04 -14.32 0.89
CA GLY A 140 0.62 -14.25 -0.50
C GLY A 140 1.70 -14.64 -1.51
N ASP A 141 1.32 -14.59 -2.78
CA ASP A 141 2.20 -14.87 -3.93
C ASP A 141 1.98 -13.78 -4.98
N ILE A 142 3.05 -13.09 -5.37
CA ILE A 142 3.00 -11.99 -6.34
C ILE A 142 2.87 -12.48 -7.80
N GLU A 143 3.28 -13.71 -8.08
CA GLU A 143 3.25 -14.30 -9.43
C GLU A 143 1.89 -14.93 -9.73
N ASN A 144 1.24 -15.52 -8.72
CA ASN A 144 -0.08 -16.10 -8.83
C ASN A 144 -1.00 -15.68 -7.67
N ALA A 145 -1.30 -14.39 -7.62
CA ALA A 145 -2.01 -13.81 -6.50
C ALA A 145 -3.50 -14.21 -6.45
N HIS A 146 -3.96 -14.54 -5.26
CA HIS A 146 -5.36 -14.52 -4.86
C HIS A 146 -5.47 -13.45 -3.76
N ILE A 147 -6.02 -12.29 -4.11
CA ILE A 147 -6.07 -11.11 -3.24
C ILE A 147 -7.41 -10.41 -3.39
N ASP A 148 -7.88 -9.79 -2.31
CA ASP A 148 -9.13 -9.06 -2.25
C ASP A 148 -8.98 -7.59 -2.63
N GLU A 149 -10.11 -6.91 -2.82
CA GLU A 149 -10.18 -5.45 -2.93
C GLU A 149 -9.80 -4.79 -1.60
N LEU A 150 -9.18 -3.61 -1.68
CA LEU A 150 -8.87 -2.81 -0.48
C LEU A 150 -10.13 -2.63 0.37
N PRO A 151 -10.11 -3.00 1.66
CA PRO A 151 -11.29 -2.89 2.50
C PRO A 151 -11.56 -1.43 2.90
N SER A 152 -12.82 -1.13 3.19
CA SER A 152 -13.27 0.21 3.57
C SER A 152 -12.60 0.75 4.84
N GLY A 153 -12.14 -0.13 5.75
CA GLY A 153 -11.32 0.26 6.90
C GLY A 153 -10.04 0.99 6.49
N LEU A 154 -9.51 0.68 5.31
CA LEU A 154 -8.31 1.30 4.75
C LEU A 154 -8.64 2.39 3.72
N PHE A 155 -9.86 2.94 3.68
CA PHE A 155 -10.27 4.01 2.75
C PHE A 155 -9.97 5.43 3.23
N PRO A 156 -9.82 6.39 2.29
CA PRO A 156 -9.38 7.73 2.63
C PRO A 156 -10.39 8.59 3.33
N VAL A 157 -10.05 8.95 4.56
CA VAL A 157 -10.87 9.82 5.39
C VAL A 157 -10.34 11.25 5.38
N GLN A 158 -9.02 11.45 5.54
CA GLN A 158 -8.39 12.77 5.55
C GLN A 158 -6.91 12.66 5.20
N ALA A 159 -6.29 13.73 4.69
CA ALA A 159 -4.84 13.73 4.46
C ALA A 159 -4.12 13.69 5.82
N TYR A 160 -3.75 14.84 6.37
CA TYR A 160 -3.14 14.93 7.70
C TYR A 160 -4.19 14.82 8.81
N LYS A 161 -3.75 14.43 10.01
CA LYS A 161 -4.62 14.31 11.20
C LYS A 161 -5.45 15.58 11.50
N GLN A 162 -4.86 16.74 11.19
CA GLN A 162 -5.46 18.06 11.41
C GLN A 162 -6.15 18.64 10.17
N SER A 163 -6.16 17.89 9.05
CA SER A 163 -6.79 18.35 7.82
C SER A 163 -8.31 18.15 7.87
N LYS A 164 -9.03 18.89 7.03
CA LYS A 164 -10.47 18.66 6.86
C LYS A 164 -10.68 17.25 6.28
N PHE A 165 -11.79 16.62 6.66
CA PHE A 165 -12.22 15.38 6.04
C PHE A 165 -12.31 15.55 4.51
N SER A 166 -11.78 14.56 3.80
CA SER A 166 -11.84 14.47 2.34
C SER A 166 -13.23 14.05 1.85
N MET A 167 -14.11 13.61 2.75
CA MET A 167 -15.50 13.27 2.43
C MET A 167 -16.32 14.54 2.27
N LYS A 168 -17.04 14.62 1.15
CA LYS A 168 -18.14 15.57 0.99
C LYS A 168 -19.38 14.93 1.59
N PHE A 169 -19.91 15.52 2.64
CA PHE A 169 -21.23 15.17 3.13
C PHE A 169 -22.24 15.96 2.31
N ASP A 170 -23.18 15.27 1.66
CA ASP A 170 -24.35 15.95 1.11
C ASP A 170 -25.07 16.65 2.27
N SER A 171 -25.46 17.90 2.08
CA SER A 171 -26.20 18.65 3.10
C SER A 171 -27.53 17.95 3.36
N GLY A 172 -27.61 17.27 4.50
CA GLY A 172 -28.83 16.69 5.07
C GLY A 172 -28.93 17.08 6.53
N ASP A 173 -30.15 17.34 7.00
CA ASP A 173 -30.45 17.84 8.36
C ASP A 173 -29.72 17.01 9.43
N ARG A 174 -28.68 17.61 10.03
CA ARG A 174 -28.01 17.06 11.21
C ARG A 174 -28.94 16.87 12.42
N ASN A 175 -30.17 17.39 12.36
CA ASN A 175 -31.10 17.51 13.49
C ASN A 175 -32.54 17.05 13.21
N ASN A 176 -32.78 16.04 12.36
CA ASN A 176 -34.14 15.49 12.27
C ASN A 176 -34.25 14.07 12.84
N GLN A 177 -34.70 14.04 14.11
CA GLN A 177 -35.44 12.98 14.81
C GLN A 177 -34.69 11.80 15.45
N ILE A 178 -33.91 12.09 16.50
CA ILE A 178 -33.94 11.27 17.72
C ILE A 178 -34.22 12.20 18.91
N SER A 179 -35.46 12.67 18.98
CA SER A 179 -36.06 13.24 20.19
C SER A 179 -37.56 13.38 19.96
N LYS A 180 -38.29 12.29 20.20
CA LYS A 180 -39.46 12.22 21.07
C LYS A 180 -39.85 10.76 21.28
#